data_AF-A0A088EZL9-F1
#
_entry.id   AF-A0A088EZL9-F1
#
_cell.length_a   1.000
_cell.length_b   1.000
_cell.length_c   1.000
_cell.angle_alpha   90.00
_cell.angle_beta   90.00
_cell.angle_gamma   90.00
#
_symmetry.space_group_name_H-M   'P 1'
#
loop_
_entity.id
_entity.type
_entity.pdbx_description
1 polymer ?
#
loop_
_entity_poly.entity_id
_entity_poly.type
_entity_poly.pdbx_seq_one_letter_code
_entity_poly.pdbx_strand_id
1 'polypeptide(L)' 'MSYISSIDRKRDYINTLAYAKKEGRLEGEKHGRTETEAKAYAEKLASAKKMLARGIEKDEISEILELSIEEIEKL' A
#
# COMPACT_ATOMS: atom_id res chain seq x y z
N MET A 1 1.89 50.42 7.66
CA MET A 1 1.80 49.03 8.19
C MET A 1 0.98 48.04 7.33
N SER A 2 0.48 48.41 6.14
CA SER A 2 -0.38 47.52 5.32
C SER A 2 0.39 46.56 4.38
N TYR A 3 1.60 46.94 3.95
CA TYR A 3 2.35 46.18 2.95
C TYR A 3 2.90 44.85 3.48
N ILE A 4 3.45 44.84 4.70
CA ILE A 4 4.05 43.65 5.33
C ILE A 4 2.98 42.59 5.62
N SER A 5 1.83 42.98 6.18
CA SER A 5 0.71 42.04 6.45
C SER A 5 0.06 41.46 5.19
N SER A 6 0.22 42.11 4.03
CA SER A 6 -0.24 41.58 2.75
C SER A 6 0.71 40.52 2.19
N ILE A 7 2.01 40.65 2.45
CA ILE A 7 3.03 39.70 2.00
C ILE A 7 3.00 38.44 2.86
N ASP A 8 2.86 38.60 4.18
CA ASP A 8 2.79 37.45 5.10
C ASP A 8 1.54 36.60 4.84
N ARG A 9 0.38 37.23 4.60
CA ARG A 9 -0.83 36.50 4.18
C ARG A 9 -0.67 35.73 2.87
N LYS A 10 0.07 36.28 1.90
CA LYS A 10 0.36 35.57 0.64
C LYS A 10 1.28 34.38 0.89
N ARG A 11 2.27 34.51 1.78
CA ARG A 11 3.18 33.42 2.16
C ARG A 11 2.45 32.32 2.89
N ASP A 12 1.59 32.65 3.84
CA ASP A 12 0.78 31.67 4.57
C ASP A 12 -0.18 30.92 3.65
N TYR A 13 -0.81 31.62 2.71
CA TYR A 13 -1.64 31.00 1.68
C TYR A 13 -0.85 30.04 0.78
N ILE A 14 0.35 30.42 0.36
CA ILE A 14 1.22 29.54 -0.44
C ILE A 14 1.68 28.33 0.37
N ASN A 15 2.05 28.53 1.63
CA ASN A 15 2.52 27.47 2.52
C ASN A 15 1.43 26.45 2.84
N THR A 16 0.20 26.91 3.08
CA THR A 16 -0.97 26.04 3.30
C THR A 16 -1.32 25.23 2.06
N LEU A 17 -1.26 25.84 0.87
CA LEU A 17 -1.49 25.12 -0.39
C LEU A 17 -0.40 24.07 -0.66
N ALA A 18 0.86 24.41 -0.37
CA ALA A 18 1.99 23.50 -0.52
C ALA A 18 1.91 22.32 0.48
N TYR A 19 1.49 22.59 1.71
CA TYR A 19 1.24 21.57 2.73
C TYR A 19 0.14 20.59 2.31
N ALA A 20 -1.02 21.11 1.89
CA ALA A 20 -2.14 20.29 1.43
C ALA A 20 -1.76 19.40 0.23
N LYS A 21 -0.96 19.92 -0.72
CA LYS A 21 -0.49 19.16 -1.88
C LYS A 21 0.51 18.06 -1.50
N LYS A 22 1.33 18.30 -0.46
CA LYS A 22 2.31 17.33 0.04
C LYS A 22 1.63 16.19 0.82
N GLU A 23 0.67 16.52 1.68
CA GLU A 23 -0.14 15.54 2.43
C GLU A 23 -0.94 14.66 1.48
N GLY A 24 -1.69 15.25 0.53
CA GLY A 24 -2.50 14.47 -0.42
C GLY A 24 -1.67 13.51 -1.30
N ARG A 25 -0.41 13.85 -1.59
CA ARG A 25 0.51 12.96 -2.31
C ARG A 25 1.02 11.83 -1.42
N LEU A 26 1.38 12.13 -0.17
CA LEU A 26 1.86 11.13 0.79
C LEU A 26 0.77 10.12 1.16
N GLU A 27 -0.48 10.56 1.32
CA GLU A 27 -1.62 9.69 1.56
C GLU A 27 -1.95 8.84 0.32
N GLY A 28 -1.90 9.41 -0.88
CA GLY A 28 -2.10 8.67 -2.13
C GLY A 28 -1.04 7.59 -2.38
N GLU A 29 0.24 7.89 -2.12
CA GLU A 29 1.34 6.91 -2.24
C GLU A 29 1.27 5.82 -1.14
N LYS A 30 0.85 6.16 0.09
CA LYS A 30 0.65 5.17 1.16
C LYS A 30 -0.53 4.25 0.90
N HIS A 31 -1.70 4.78 0.55
CA HIS A 31 -2.89 3.95 0.28
C HIS A 31 -2.75 3.10 -0.99
N GLY A 32 -2.09 3.62 -2.03
CA GLY A 32 -1.86 2.86 -3.27
C GLY A 32 -0.93 1.66 -3.08
N ARG A 33 0.10 1.77 -2.23
CA ARG A 33 1.02 0.67 -1.93
C ARG A 33 0.42 -0.38 -1.00
N THR A 34 -0.27 0.04 0.07
CA THR A 34 -0.83 -0.91 1.04
C THR A 34 -1.97 -1.73 0.46
N GLU A 35 -2.82 -1.16 -0.40
CA GLU A 35 -3.88 -1.92 -1.05
C GLU A 35 -3.37 -2.90 -2.10
N THR A 36 -2.32 -2.55 -2.84
CA THR A 36 -1.78 -3.41 -3.90
C THR A 36 -1.01 -4.59 -3.33
N GLU A 37 -0.21 -4.38 -2.29
CA GLU A 37 0.52 -5.45 -1.60
C GLU A 37 -0.44 -6.39 -0.83
N ALA A 38 -1.45 -5.84 -0.16
CA ALA A 38 -2.45 -6.65 0.54
C ALA A 38 -3.31 -7.48 -0.43
N LYS A 39 -3.71 -6.91 -1.57
CA LYS A 39 -4.45 -7.65 -2.62
C LYS A 39 -3.57 -8.73 -3.24
N ALA A 40 -2.32 -8.43 -3.56
CA ALA A 40 -1.38 -9.43 -4.11
C ALA A 40 -1.14 -10.59 -3.13
N TYR A 41 -0.98 -10.31 -1.84
CA TYR A 41 -0.83 -11.34 -0.82
C TYR A 41 -2.11 -12.16 -0.65
N ALA A 42 -3.28 -11.53 -0.61
CA ALA A 42 -4.57 -12.22 -0.54
C ALA A 42 -4.82 -13.11 -1.78
N GLU A 43 -4.42 -12.68 -2.97
CA GLU A 43 -4.51 -13.47 -4.20
C GLU A 43 -3.56 -14.67 -4.20
N LYS A 44 -2.33 -14.50 -3.69
CA LYS A 44 -1.39 -15.62 -3.47
C LYS A 44 -1.99 -16.64 -2.51
N LEU A 45 -2.53 -16.20 -1.37
CA LEU A 45 -3.19 -17.08 -0.40
C LEU A 45 -4.42 -17.82 -0.98
N ALA A 46 -5.27 -17.11 -1.73
CA ALA A 46 -6.42 -17.72 -2.39
C ALA A 46 -6.00 -18.76 -3.45
N SER A 47 -4.90 -18.51 -4.16
CA SER A 47 -4.32 -19.43 -5.13
C SER A 47 -3.73 -20.66 -4.45
N ALA A 48 -2.96 -20.47 -3.37
CA ALA A 48 -2.41 -21.57 -2.56
C ALA A 48 -3.53 -22.49 -2.03
N LYS A 49 -4.63 -21.92 -1.54
CA LYS A 49 -5.79 -22.69 -1.05
C LYS A 49 -6.45 -23.52 -2.16
N LYS A 50 -6.58 -22.97 -3.37
CA LYS A 50 -7.09 -23.71 -4.54
C LYS A 50 -6.14 -24.83 -4.98
N MET A 51 -4.83 -24.61 -4.88
CA MET A 51 -3.81 -25.60 -5.23
C MET A 51 -3.79 -26.76 -4.24
N LEU A 52 -3.86 -26.47 -2.94
CA LEU A 52 -4.03 -27.48 -1.88
C LEU A 52 -5.32 -28.29 -2.09
N ALA A 53 -6.43 -27.64 -2.42
CA ALA A 53 -7.69 -28.32 -2.69
C ALA A 53 -7.63 -29.24 -3.94
N ARG A 54 -6.67 -29.01 -4.84
CA ARG A 54 -6.40 -29.86 -6.00
C ARG A 54 -5.36 -30.96 -5.71
N GLY A 55 -4.81 -31.02 -4.50
CA GLY A 55 -3.83 -32.02 -4.09
C GLY A 55 -2.40 -31.72 -4.56
N ILE A 56 -2.07 -30.46 -4.84
CA ILE A 56 -0.68 -30.05 -5.11
C ILE A 56 0.08 -30.01 -3.78
N GLU A 57 1.33 -30.50 -3.80
CA GLU A 57 2.18 -30.55 -2.62
C GLU A 57 2.56 -29.15 -2.11
N LYS A 58 2.67 -29.01 -0.79
CA LYS A 58 2.97 -27.72 -0.14
C LYS A 58 4.29 -27.12 -0.61
N ASP A 59 5.29 -27.96 -0.87
CA ASP A 59 6.61 -27.54 -1.34
C ASP A 59 6.52 -26.90 -2.74
N GLU A 60 5.74 -27.49 -3.64
CA GLU A 60 5.52 -26.96 -4.99
C GLU A 60 4.70 -25.65 -4.96
N ILE A 61 3.72 -25.55 -4.04
CA ILE A 61 2.96 -24.31 -3.82
C ILE A 61 3.86 -23.20 -3.26
N SER A 62 4.78 -23.55 -2.35
CA SER A 62 5.76 -22.62 -1.76
C SER A 62 6.66 -22.05 -2.85
N GLU A 63 7.16 -22.89 -3.76
CA GLU A 63 7.99 -22.47 -4.89
C GLU A 63 7.22 -21.60 -5.89
N ILE A 64 5.98 -21.95 -6.24
CA ILE A 64 5.21 -21.22 -7.26
C ILE A 64 4.72 -19.85 -6.77
N LEU A 65 4.29 -19.76 -5.50
CA LEU A 65 3.68 -18.54 -4.96
C LEU A 65 4.65 -17.72 -4.10
N GLU A 66 5.88 -18.21 -3.90
CA GLU A 66 6.88 -17.63 -2.99
C GLU A 66 6.31 -17.39 -1.59
N LEU A 67 5.47 -18.32 -1.14
CA LEU A 67 4.89 -18.32 0.20
C LEU A 67 5.71 -19.27 1.07
N SER A 68 5.85 -18.95 2.36
CA SER A 68 6.47 -19.89 3.28
C SER A 68 5.58 -21.10 3.50
N ILE A 69 6.20 -22.26 3.75
CA ILE A 69 5.45 -23.48 4.08
C ILE A 69 4.57 -23.23 5.32
N GLU A 70 5.05 -22.50 6.32
CA GLU A 70 4.27 -22.14 7.51
C GLU A 70 3.00 -21.32 7.19
N GLU A 71 3.06 -20.41 6.20
CA GLU A 71 1.89 -19.66 5.75
C GLU A 71 0.90 -20.56 5.02
N ILE A 72 1.39 -21.52 4.24
CA ILE A 72 0.57 -22.51 3.55
C ILE A 72 -0.10 -23.49 4.54
N GLU A 73 0.59 -23.85 5.63
CA GLU A 73 0.01 -24.70 6.69
C GLU A 73 -1.07 -24.01 7.51
N LYS A 74 -1.06 -22.67 7.56
CA LYS A 74 -2.05 -21.87 8.29
C LYS A 74 -3.31 -21.55 7.46
N LEU A 75 -3.38 -21.94 6.18
CA LEU A 75 -4.48 -21.67 5.23
C LEU A 75 -5.67 -22.65 5.31
#